data_AF-A0A3M1L4T8-F1
#
_entry.id   AF-A0A3M1L4T8-F1
#
_cell.length_a   1.000
_cell.length_b   1.000
_cell.length_c   1.000
_cell.angle_alpha   90.00
_cell.angle_beta   90.00
_cell.angle_gamma   90.00
#
_symmetry.space_group_name_H-M   'P 1'
#
loop_
_entity.id
_entity.type
_entity.pdbx_description
1 polymer ?
#
loop_
_entity_poly.entity_id
_entity_poly.type
_entity_poly.pdbx_seq_one_letter_code
_entity_poly.pdbx_strand_id
1 'polypeptide(L)'
;MTIKADAWVLHAGEKGAPPTRTQLVRETFEFDDPGPTEALVTPLFGCMEGNMGHALDRRPIDICLARGEEKVVIGNAGVVRVDRCGSQVTTVKEGDTAILFCNGDPDEYGYPRRIFGYDTPGSVGMLARTTKFDQYQLIPVPENTAYALERWAAFSLRYVTAWSNWELAYGVLRLLLSEDELPSPHVWGWGGGVCLGELALAKHFGCQATQIASTDARLATIESLGIRPVDRREFIDLYYDKKRFRQDEDYTQRYLAAEKTFLAKVAEITD
;
A
#
# COMPACT_ATOMS: atom_id res chain seq x y z
N MET A 1 13.89 22.67 18.86
CA MET A 1 12.67 23.46 19.11
C MET A 1 11.48 22.55 18.84
N THR A 2 10.31 22.80 19.43
CA THR A 2 9.12 21.97 19.21
C THR A 2 8.19 22.64 18.20
N ILE A 3 7.77 21.90 17.19
CA ILE A 3 6.77 22.32 16.19
C ILE A 3 5.39 21.91 16.68
N LYS A 4 4.40 22.78 16.47
CA LYS A 4 2.98 22.51 16.76
C LYS A 4 2.21 22.43 15.45
N ALA A 5 1.44 21.36 15.26
CA ALA A 5 0.60 21.17 14.09
C ALA A 5 -0.83 20.80 14.49
N ASP A 6 -1.81 21.33 13.76
CA ASP A 6 -3.19 20.85 13.79
C ASP A 6 -3.23 19.50 13.05
N ALA A 7 -3.69 18.45 13.73
CA ALA A 7 -3.66 17.08 13.22
C ALA A 7 -4.87 16.27 13.65
N TRP A 8 -5.17 15.21 12.90
CA TRP A 8 -6.07 14.15 13.31
C TRP A 8 -5.27 13.05 13.99
N VAL A 9 -5.53 12.88 15.28
CA VAL A 9 -4.72 12.06 16.18
C VAL A 9 -5.49 10.81 16.59
N LEU A 10 -4.77 9.70 16.63
CA LEU A 10 -5.24 8.40 17.10
C LEU A 10 -4.69 8.15 18.50
N HIS A 11 -5.55 7.90 19.48
CA HIS A 11 -5.13 7.60 20.86
C HIS A 11 -5.01 6.09 21.09
N ALA A 12 -4.06 5.72 21.94
CA ALA A 12 -3.86 4.33 22.36
C ALA A 12 -5.10 3.74 23.04
N GLY A 13 -5.32 2.45 22.83
CA GLY A 13 -6.24 1.65 23.62
C GLY A 13 -5.65 1.31 24.99
N GLU A 14 -6.47 0.65 25.81
CA GLU A 14 -6.01 0.14 27.09
C GLU A 14 -5.16 -1.13 26.90
N LYS A 15 -3.96 -1.16 27.47
CA LYS A 15 -3.05 -2.29 27.37
C LYS A 15 -3.66 -3.54 28.02
N GLY A 16 -3.77 -4.62 27.25
CA GLY A 16 -4.35 -5.89 27.71
C GLY A 16 -5.87 -5.99 27.55
N ALA A 17 -6.54 -4.91 27.16
CA ALA A 17 -7.96 -4.94 26.82
C ALA A 17 -8.17 -5.46 25.38
N PRO A 18 -9.34 -6.06 25.07
CA PRO A 18 -9.71 -6.39 23.69
C PRO A 18 -9.69 -5.15 22.79
N PRO A 19 -9.22 -5.25 21.53
CA PRO A 19 -9.18 -4.12 20.62
C PRO A 19 -10.60 -3.63 20.32
N THR A 20 -10.82 -2.34 20.54
CA THR A 20 -12.05 -1.64 20.18
C THR A 20 -11.77 -0.63 19.09
N ARG A 21 -12.64 -0.56 18.09
CA ARG A 21 -12.56 0.45 17.04
C ARG A 21 -12.53 1.84 17.67
N THR A 22 -11.63 2.68 17.18
CA THR A 22 -11.43 4.05 17.65
C THR A 22 -11.75 5.07 16.55
N GLN A 23 -11.62 6.34 16.89
CA GLN A 23 -11.83 7.48 16.00
C GLN A 23 -10.62 8.41 16.03
N LEU A 24 -10.51 9.22 14.99
CA LEU A 24 -9.54 10.31 14.97
C LEU A 24 -10.09 11.52 15.71
N VAL A 25 -9.25 12.15 16.53
CA VAL A 25 -9.57 13.37 17.26
C VAL A 25 -8.72 14.48 16.69
N ARG A 26 -9.35 15.61 16.31
CA ARG A 26 -8.60 16.78 15.85
C ARG A 26 -8.05 17.55 17.03
N GLU A 27 -6.74 17.69 17.10
CA GLU A 27 -6.07 18.41 18.18
C GLU A 27 -4.71 18.99 17.73
N THR A 28 -4.07 19.75 18.62
CA THR A 28 -2.68 20.16 18.43
C THR A 28 -1.75 19.01 18.78
N PHE A 29 -0.91 18.62 17.83
CA PHE A 29 0.15 17.64 17.99
C PHE A 29 1.51 18.33 17.98
N GLU A 30 2.40 17.91 18.87
CA GLU A 30 3.73 18.49 19.03
C GLU A 30 4.80 17.47 18.63
N PHE A 31 5.80 17.91 17.88
CA PHE A 31 6.93 17.08 17.47
C PHE A 31 8.21 17.90 17.33
N ASP A 32 9.35 17.24 17.33
CA ASP A 32 10.65 17.91 17.24
C ASP A 32 10.90 18.51 15.86
N ASP A 33 11.59 19.65 15.83
CA ASP A 33 12.12 20.27 14.61
C ASP A 33 12.86 19.23 13.73
N PRO A 34 12.81 19.31 12.38
CA PRO A 34 13.60 18.44 11.52
C PRO A 34 15.09 18.49 11.83
N GLY A 35 15.71 17.32 11.86
CA GLY A 35 17.14 17.14 11.89
C GLY A 35 17.84 17.53 10.58
N PRO A 36 19.17 17.36 10.49
CA PRO A 36 19.95 17.78 9.33
C PRO A 36 19.53 17.11 8.01
N THR A 37 19.05 15.86 8.05
CA THR A 37 18.61 15.09 6.87
C THR A 37 17.10 15.14 6.66
N GLU A 38 16.36 15.80 7.55
CA GLU A 38 14.90 15.90 7.47
C GLU A 38 14.49 17.24 6.85
N ALA A 39 13.35 17.24 6.17
CA ALA A 39 12.67 18.44 5.69
C ALA A 39 11.33 18.60 6.40
N LEU A 40 11.00 19.85 6.77
CA LEU A 40 9.66 20.22 7.18
C LEU A 40 8.77 20.34 5.93
N VAL A 41 7.60 19.73 5.98
CA VAL A 41 6.71 19.63 4.82
C VAL A 41 5.25 19.89 5.19
N THR A 42 4.50 20.40 4.21
CA THR A 42 3.05 20.59 4.26
C THR A 42 2.37 19.52 3.40
N PRO A 43 1.58 18.61 3.99
CA PRO A 43 0.68 17.74 3.23
C PRO A 43 -0.30 18.54 2.35
N LEU A 44 -0.31 18.23 1.07
CA LEU A 44 -1.25 18.80 0.09
C LEU A 44 -2.42 17.83 -0.14
N PHE A 45 -2.09 16.55 -0.34
CA PHE A 45 -3.06 15.49 -0.57
C PHE A 45 -2.61 14.22 0.14
N GLY A 46 -3.45 13.67 1.00
CA GLY A 46 -3.27 12.32 1.56
C GLY A 46 -4.04 11.27 0.76
N CYS A 47 -3.61 10.02 0.82
CA CYS A 47 -4.38 8.89 0.30
C CYS A 47 -4.83 7.98 1.45
N MET A 48 -6.10 7.56 1.42
CA MET A 48 -6.60 6.57 2.37
C MET A 48 -6.08 5.19 2.00
N GLU A 49 -5.29 4.59 2.86
CA GLU A 49 -4.70 3.26 2.68
C GLU A 49 -5.30 2.24 3.65
N GLY A 50 -5.18 0.95 3.31
CA GLY A 50 -5.77 -0.13 4.12
C GLY A 50 -5.26 -0.17 5.56
N ASN A 51 -3.99 0.20 5.78
CA ASN A 51 -3.40 0.27 7.11
C ASN A 51 -4.01 1.36 8.01
N MET A 52 -4.57 2.42 7.44
CA MET A 52 -5.30 3.42 8.21
C MET A 52 -6.61 2.83 8.75
N GLY A 53 -7.27 1.98 7.96
CA GLY A 53 -8.41 1.17 8.43
C GLY A 53 -8.01 0.23 9.55
N HIS A 54 -6.90 -0.50 9.40
CA HIS A 54 -6.35 -1.37 10.44
C HIS A 54 -6.00 -0.63 11.73
N ALA A 55 -5.46 0.59 11.62
CA ALA A 55 -5.16 1.44 12.77
C ALA A 55 -6.44 1.86 13.52
N LEU A 56 -7.49 2.27 12.79
CA LEU A 56 -8.78 2.63 13.37
C LEU A 56 -9.49 1.43 14.02
N ASP A 57 -9.41 0.26 13.39
CA ASP A 57 -10.01 -0.97 13.92
C ASP A 57 -9.15 -1.62 15.04
N ARG A 58 -7.92 -1.12 15.28
CA ARG A 58 -6.92 -1.71 16.16
C ARG A 58 -6.69 -3.21 15.90
N ARG A 59 -6.74 -3.57 14.62
CA ARG A 59 -6.65 -4.97 14.17
C ARG A 59 -5.71 -5.07 12.98
N PRO A 60 -4.69 -5.95 13.04
CA PRO A 60 -4.46 -6.97 14.07
C PRO A 60 -3.88 -6.44 15.39
N ILE A 61 -3.40 -5.19 15.43
CA ILE A 61 -2.75 -4.59 16.58
C ILE A 61 -3.20 -3.14 16.78
N ASP A 62 -3.04 -2.63 17.99
CA ASP A 62 -3.05 -1.19 18.27
C ASP A 62 -1.64 -0.63 18.01
N ILE A 63 -1.52 0.25 17.01
CA ILE A 63 -0.24 0.81 16.60
C ILE A 63 0.35 1.80 17.61
N CYS A 64 -0.47 2.48 18.41
CA CYS A 64 0.02 3.38 19.45
C CYS A 64 0.74 2.55 20.52
N LEU A 65 0.09 1.47 20.98
CA LEU A 65 0.70 0.54 21.94
C LEU A 65 1.94 -0.16 21.38
N ALA A 66 1.90 -0.57 20.10
CA ALA A 66 3.05 -1.19 19.44
C ALA A 66 4.25 -0.25 19.31
N ARG A 67 4.00 1.04 19.11
CA ARG A 67 5.02 2.10 19.09
C ARG A 67 5.46 2.55 20.49
N GLY A 68 4.71 2.19 21.53
CA GLY A 68 4.93 2.68 22.89
C GLY A 68 4.54 4.15 23.07
N GLU A 69 3.61 4.65 22.26
CA GLU A 69 3.17 6.04 22.24
C GLU A 69 1.72 6.15 22.74
N GLU A 70 1.41 7.20 23.50
CA GLU A 70 0.05 7.45 24.00
C GLU A 70 -0.92 7.83 22.86
N LYS A 71 -0.37 8.45 21.81
CA LYS A 71 -1.11 8.94 20.66
C LYS A 71 -0.21 9.10 19.45
N VAL A 72 -0.75 8.91 18.25
CA VAL A 72 0.01 8.98 16.99
C VAL A 72 -0.78 9.72 15.91
N VAL A 73 -0.08 10.29 14.93
CA VAL A 73 -0.70 10.76 13.68
C VAL A 73 -0.44 9.73 12.59
N ILE A 74 -1.52 9.23 11.97
CA ILE A 74 -1.45 8.22 10.91
C ILE A 74 -1.48 8.84 9.51
N GLY A 75 -1.20 8.03 8.49
CA GLY A 75 -1.28 8.38 7.08
C GLY A 75 0.09 8.30 6.43
N ASN A 76 0.24 7.38 5.48
CA ASN A 76 1.52 6.96 4.95
C ASN A 76 1.61 7.08 3.42
N ALA A 77 0.67 7.79 2.80
CA ALA A 77 0.64 8.00 1.37
C ALA A 77 0.12 9.41 1.08
N GLY A 78 0.73 10.05 0.07
CA GLY A 78 0.32 11.38 -0.34
C GLY A 78 1.41 12.19 -1.02
N VAL A 79 1.05 13.44 -1.30
CA VAL A 79 1.92 14.50 -1.85
C VAL A 79 2.07 15.61 -0.82
N VAL A 80 3.29 16.11 -0.70
CA VAL A 80 3.65 17.24 0.15
C VAL A 80 4.29 18.36 -0.65
N ARG A 81 4.29 19.57 -0.09
CA ARG A 81 5.20 20.65 -0.45
C ARG A 81 6.32 20.70 0.59
N VAL A 82 7.55 20.87 0.13
CA VAL A 82 8.73 21.08 0.98
C VAL A 82 8.75 22.53 1.45
N ASP A 83 8.67 22.77 2.76
CA ASP A 83 8.64 24.13 3.31
C ASP A 83 10.02 24.57 3.82
N ARG A 84 10.78 23.66 4.43
CA ARG A 84 12.14 23.93 4.93
C ARG A 84 13.02 22.69 4.88
N CYS A 85 14.21 22.82 4.30
CA CYS A 85 15.18 21.72 4.27
C CYS A 85 16.15 21.76 5.45
N GLY A 86 16.50 20.59 5.98
CA GLY A 86 17.67 20.42 6.82
C GLY A 86 18.97 20.66 6.03
N SER A 87 20.06 20.93 6.74
CA SER A 87 21.35 21.33 6.14
C SER A 87 22.04 20.25 5.29
N GLN A 88 21.60 19.00 5.38
CA GLN A 88 22.13 17.85 4.63
C GLN A 88 21.11 17.27 3.65
N VAL A 89 19.96 17.92 3.46
CA VAL A 89 18.97 17.52 2.46
C VAL A 89 19.48 17.89 1.07
N THR A 90 19.55 16.91 0.17
CA THR A 90 20.05 17.09 -1.20
C THR A 90 19.08 16.60 -2.28
N THR A 91 18.04 15.85 -1.90
CA THR A 91 17.07 15.24 -2.85
C THR A 91 15.96 16.20 -3.29
N VAL A 92 15.71 17.25 -2.51
CA VAL A 92 14.66 18.26 -2.74
C VAL A 92 15.12 19.64 -2.28
N LYS A 93 14.44 20.69 -2.73
CA LYS A 93 14.59 22.08 -2.26
C LYS A 93 13.26 22.64 -1.75
N GLU A 94 13.32 23.73 -1.00
CA GLU A 94 12.13 24.46 -0.56
C GLU A 94 11.26 24.87 -1.75
N GLY A 95 9.95 24.67 -1.63
CA GLY A 95 8.96 24.90 -2.69
C GLY A 95 8.69 23.68 -3.57
N ASP A 96 9.54 22.66 -3.57
CA ASP A 96 9.30 21.44 -4.35
C ASP A 96 8.03 20.72 -3.88
N THR A 97 7.42 19.98 -4.82
CA THR A 97 6.41 18.98 -4.49
C THR A 97 7.01 17.59 -4.58
N ALA A 98 6.65 16.72 -3.64
CA ALA A 98 7.19 15.36 -3.55
C ALA A 98 6.09 14.38 -3.12
N ILE A 99 6.16 13.15 -3.60
CA ILE A 99 5.39 12.05 -3.03
C ILE A 99 6.12 11.51 -1.79
N LEU A 100 5.36 11.02 -0.82
CA LEU A 100 5.87 10.28 0.32
C LEU A 100 6.23 8.85 -0.10
N PHE A 101 7.52 8.50 -0.01
CA PHE A 101 7.98 7.12 0.03
C PHE A 101 7.95 6.63 1.48
N CYS A 102 6.99 5.76 1.80
CA CYS A 102 6.58 5.47 3.17
C CYS A 102 7.54 4.57 3.97
N ASN A 103 8.76 4.36 3.51
CA ASN A 103 9.74 3.58 4.26
C ASN A 103 10.16 4.39 5.49
N GLY A 104 9.85 3.91 6.70
CA GLY A 104 10.18 4.60 7.94
C GLY A 104 11.46 4.08 8.59
N ASP A 105 11.76 2.81 8.41
CA ASP A 105 12.94 2.14 8.96
C ASP A 105 13.50 1.16 7.91
N PRO A 106 14.31 1.65 6.95
CA PRO A 106 14.89 0.79 5.93
C PRO A 106 15.88 -0.22 6.54
N ASP A 107 15.96 -1.42 5.97
CA ASP A 107 17.09 -2.31 6.16
C ASP A 107 18.29 -1.91 5.28
N GLU A 108 19.37 -2.71 5.32
CA GLU A 108 20.59 -2.47 4.55
C GLU A 108 20.42 -2.52 3.02
N TYR A 109 19.32 -3.11 2.53
CA TYR A 109 18.97 -3.20 1.12
C TYR A 109 17.88 -2.19 0.71
N GLY A 110 17.41 -1.37 1.65
CA GLY A 110 16.38 -0.35 1.42
C GLY A 110 14.93 -0.88 1.51
N TYR A 111 14.71 -2.12 1.98
CA TYR A 111 13.37 -2.64 2.22
C TYR A 111 12.82 -2.13 3.57
N PRO A 112 11.51 -1.89 3.69
CA PRO A 112 10.93 -1.37 4.92
C PRO A 112 10.84 -2.44 6.01
N ARG A 113 11.51 -2.21 7.15
CA ARG A 113 11.24 -2.93 8.39
C ARG A 113 10.03 -2.36 9.12
N ARG A 114 9.80 -1.05 8.98
CA ARG A 114 8.63 -0.31 9.46
C ARG A 114 8.20 0.74 8.44
N ILE A 115 6.93 1.11 8.53
CA ILE A 115 6.24 2.04 7.65
C ILE A 115 6.01 3.37 8.38
N PHE A 116 6.43 4.46 7.75
CA PHE A 116 6.24 5.81 8.24
C PHE A 116 4.75 6.16 8.30
N GLY A 117 4.30 6.86 9.34
CA GLY A 117 2.88 7.21 9.51
C GLY A 117 1.98 6.01 9.82
N TYR A 118 2.59 4.88 10.20
CA TYR A 118 1.93 3.67 10.68
C TYR A 118 2.64 3.15 11.94
N ASP A 119 3.59 2.22 11.81
CA ASP A 119 4.26 1.50 12.91
C ASP A 119 5.68 2.00 13.22
N THR A 120 6.21 2.97 12.47
CA THR A 120 7.49 3.62 12.79
C THR A 120 7.33 4.57 14.00
N PRO A 121 8.03 4.33 15.13
CA PRO A 121 7.96 5.22 16.29
C PRO A 121 8.38 6.66 15.98
N GLY A 122 7.74 7.63 16.60
CA GLY A 122 8.02 9.07 16.41
C GLY A 122 7.59 9.64 15.05
N SER A 123 7.13 8.81 14.10
CA SER A 123 6.63 9.31 12.81
C SER A 123 5.31 10.07 12.98
N VAL A 124 5.18 11.17 12.23
CA VAL A 124 3.98 12.02 12.17
C VAL A 124 3.37 11.89 10.77
N GLY A 125 2.29 11.15 10.63
CA GLY A 125 1.68 10.84 9.34
C GLY A 125 1.04 12.03 8.62
N MET A 126 0.50 11.75 7.43
CA MET A 126 -0.09 12.73 6.51
C MET A 126 -1.38 13.40 7.02
N LEU A 127 -1.97 12.91 8.11
CA LEU A 127 -3.14 13.56 8.72
C LEU A 127 -2.77 14.72 9.66
N ALA A 128 -1.71 15.45 9.35
CA ALA A 128 -1.31 16.70 10.01
C ALA A 128 -1.20 17.83 8.98
N ARG A 129 -1.39 19.09 9.41
CA ARG A 129 -1.14 20.25 8.55
C ARG A 129 0.34 20.47 8.23
N THR A 130 1.22 19.97 9.09
CA THR A 130 2.67 20.04 8.93
C THR A 130 3.27 18.78 9.55
N THR A 131 4.27 18.22 8.90
CA THR A 131 5.05 17.08 9.38
C THR A 131 6.50 17.23 8.92
N LYS A 132 7.34 16.23 9.19
CA LYS A 132 8.71 16.15 8.71
C LYS A 132 9.01 14.77 8.15
N PHE A 133 9.82 14.73 7.11
CA PHE A 133 10.30 13.51 6.46
C PHE A 133 11.80 13.55 6.32
N ASP A 134 12.46 12.40 6.41
CA ASP A 134 13.84 12.29 5.95
C ASP A 134 13.90 12.44 4.41
N GLN A 135 15.01 12.96 3.90
CA GLN A 135 15.24 13.16 2.47
C GLN A 135 15.05 11.88 1.63
N TYR A 136 15.31 10.69 2.19
CA TYR A 136 15.08 9.42 1.49
C TYR A 136 13.59 9.06 1.33
N GLN A 137 12.72 9.71 2.08
CA GLN A 137 11.27 9.51 2.02
C GLN A 137 10.59 10.48 1.03
N LEU A 138 11.36 11.40 0.43
CA LEU A 138 10.89 12.41 -0.48
C LEU A 138 11.30 12.04 -1.90
N ILE A 139 10.33 11.65 -2.73
CA ILE A 139 10.54 11.46 -4.17
C ILE A 139 9.95 12.68 -4.89
N PRO A 140 10.77 13.52 -5.55
CA PRO A 140 10.27 14.70 -6.25
C PRO A 140 9.22 14.36 -7.30
N VAL A 141 8.12 15.13 -7.33
CA VAL A 141 7.18 15.08 -8.44
C VAL A 141 7.77 15.90 -9.59
N PRO A 142 7.83 15.36 -10.83
CA PRO A 142 8.36 16.11 -11.97
C PRO A 142 7.57 17.40 -12.23
N GLU A 143 8.26 18.53 -12.40
CA GLU A 143 7.63 19.86 -12.62
C GLU A 143 6.65 19.86 -13.81
N ASN A 144 6.95 19.08 -14.86
CA ASN A 144 6.16 18.98 -16.09
C ASN A 144 5.26 17.73 -16.15
N THR A 145 4.81 17.22 -15.00
CA THR A 145 3.88 16.09 -14.96
C THR A 145 2.56 16.40 -15.70
N ALA A 146 2.09 15.46 -16.53
CA ALA A 146 0.77 15.53 -17.15
C ALA A 146 -0.38 15.16 -16.18
N TYR A 147 -0.04 14.61 -15.01
CA TYR A 147 -1.01 14.17 -14.00
C TYR A 147 -1.12 15.17 -12.85
N ALA A 148 -2.37 15.38 -12.39
CA ALA A 148 -2.68 16.16 -11.20
C ALA A 148 -2.09 15.52 -9.92
N LEU A 149 -1.80 16.32 -8.90
CA LEU A 149 -1.14 15.88 -7.67
C LEU A 149 -1.97 14.85 -6.88
N GLU A 150 -3.30 14.87 -6.99
CA GLU A 150 -4.19 13.88 -6.39
C GLU A 150 -3.91 12.46 -6.93
N ARG A 151 -3.53 12.36 -8.21
CA ARG A 151 -3.15 11.07 -8.81
C ARG A 151 -1.79 10.60 -8.29
N TRP A 152 -0.86 11.52 -8.09
CA TRP A 152 0.42 11.23 -7.45
C TRP A 152 0.26 10.76 -6.01
N ALA A 153 -0.69 11.33 -5.26
CA ALA A 153 -1.01 10.89 -3.91
C ALA A 153 -1.53 9.43 -3.90
N ALA A 154 -2.36 9.04 -4.86
CA ALA A 154 -2.84 7.66 -4.99
C ALA A 154 -1.74 6.68 -5.47
N PHE A 155 -0.71 7.18 -6.14
CA PHE A 155 0.44 6.42 -6.64
C PHE A 155 1.45 6.07 -5.54
N SER A 156 1.69 7.00 -4.61
CA SER A 156 2.91 7.05 -3.76
C SER A 156 3.25 5.78 -2.98
N LEU A 157 2.24 5.01 -2.57
CA LEU A 157 2.44 3.75 -1.87
C LEU A 157 2.19 2.54 -2.77
N ARG A 158 0.99 2.47 -3.37
CA ARG A 158 0.51 1.26 -4.05
C ARG A 158 1.39 0.85 -5.22
N TYR A 159 1.79 1.81 -6.04
CA TYR A 159 2.55 1.53 -7.25
C TYR A 159 4.04 1.32 -6.96
N VAL A 160 4.56 1.92 -5.89
CA VAL A 160 5.92 1.63 -5.43
C VAL A 160 6.01 0.20 -4.88
N THR A 161 5.01 -0.24 -4.10
CA THR A 161 4.89 -1.65 -3.68
C THR A 161 4.76 -2.57 -4.89
N ALA A 162 3.87 -2.26 -5.83
CA ALA A 162 3.68 -3.07 -7.04
C ALA A 162 4.97 -3.21 -7.85
N TRP A 163 5.71 -2.11 -8.05
CA TRP A 163 6.99 -2.11 -8.74
C TRP A 163 8.02 -2.99 -8.03
N SER A 164 8.18 -2.82 -6.72
CA SER A 164 9.13 -3.62 -5.93
C SER A 164 8.80 -5.12 -5.96
N ASN A 165 7.53 -5.49 -5.85
CA ASN A 165 7.09 -6.88 -5.92
C ASN A 165 7.35 -7.46 -7.32
N TRP A 166 7.05 -6.69 -8.36
CA TRP A 166 7.24 -7.09 -9.75
C TRP A 166 8.73 -7.32 -10.08
N GLU A 167 9.60 -6.38 -9.73
CA GLU A 167 11.05 -6.50 -9.98
C GLU A 167 11.62 -7.78 -9.36
N LEU A 168 11.22 -8.11 -8.13
CA LEU A 168 11.65 -9.34 -7.48
C LEU A 168 11.08 -10.59 -8.17
N ALA A 169 9.76 -10.64 -8.38
CA ALA A 169 9.10 -11.81 -8.97
C ALA A 169 9.58 -12.09 -10.40
N TYR A 170 9.63 -11.06 -11.24
CA TYR A 170 10.07 -11.16 -12.63
C TYR A 170 11.59 -11.38 -12.74
N GLY A 171 12.37 -10.80 -11.83
CA GLY A 171 13.80 -11.08 -11.71
C GLY A 171 14.08 -12.55 -11.40
N VAL A 172 13.40 -13.13 -10.40
CA VAL A 172 13.52 -14.55 -10.04
C VAL A 172 13.07 -15.44 -11.20
N LEU A 173 11.97 -15.12 -11.87
CA LEU A 173 11.48 -15.88 -13.02
C LEU A 173 12.55 -16.00 -14.12
N ARG A 174 13.17 -14.88 -14.51
CA ARG A 174 14.20 -14.85 -15.56
C ARG A 174 15.51 -15.56 -15.19
N LEU A 175 15.73 -15.84 -13.91
CA LEU A 175 16.86 -16.66 -13.44
C LEU A 175 16.54 -18.16 -13.48
N LEU A 176 15.27 -18.54 -13.42
CA LEU A 176 14.83 -19.94 -13.39
C LEU A 176 14.45 -20.47 -14.78
N LEU A 177 13.91 -19.61 -15.64
CA LEU A 177 13.42 -19.95 -16.97
C LEU A 177 13.97 -18.97 -18.00
N SER A 178 14.40 -19.51 -19.13
CA SER A 178 14.75 -18.73 -20.31
C SER A 178 13.50 -18.24 -21.06
N GLU A 179 13.68 -17.23 -21.91
CA GLU A 179 12.62 -16.76 -22.81
C GLU A 179 12.18 -17.85 -23.80
N ASP A 180 13.07 -18.79 -24.17
CA ASP A 180 12.72 -19.93 -25.03
C ASP A 180 11.81 -20.94 -24.30
N GLU A 181 12.00 -21.13 -23.00
CA GLU A 181 11.18 -22.04 -22.17
C GLU A 181 9.81 -21.43 -21.83
N LEU A 182 9.74 -20.12 -21.61
CA LEU A 182 8.51 -19.41 -21.27
C LEU A 182 8.43 -18.03 -21.95
N PRO A 183 8.08 -17.97 -23.25
CA PRO A 183 8.12 -16.74 -24.03
C PRO A 183 7.06 -15.72 -23.62
N SER A 184 5.94 -16.15 -23.05
CA SER A 184 4.91 -15.25 -22.53
C SER A 184 4.35 -15.79 -21.21
N PRO A 185 4.92 -15.38 -20.06
CA PRO A 185 4.44 -15.82 -18.75
C PRO A 185 2.98 -15.42 -18.51
N HIS A 186 2.20 -16.31 -17.90
CA HIS A 186 0.88 -15.97 -17.39
C HIS A 186 0.99 -15.44 -15.97
N VAL A 187 0.49 -14.23 -15.73
CA VAL A 187 0.50 -13.58 -14.41
C VAL A 187 -0.93 -13.39 -13.95
N TRP A 188 -1.29 -14.12 -12.90
CA TRP A 188 -2.62 -14.07 -12.31
C TRP A 188 -2.57 -13.29 -11.00
N GLY A 189 -3.55 -12.40 -10.82
CA GLY A 189 -3.65 -11.62 -9.61
C GLY A 189 -5.07 -11.62 -9.05
N TRP A 190 -5.16 -11.76 -7.73
CA TRP A 190 -6.39 -11.56 -6.99
C TRP A 190 -6.14 -10.54 -5.89
N GLY A 191 -6.66 -9.33 -6.07
CA GLY A 191 -6.44 -8.26 -5.10
C GLY A 191 -6.99 -6.91 -5.52
N GLY A 192 -6.64 -5.90 -4.72
CA GLY A 192 -7.01 -4.50 -4.95
C GLY A 192 -5.98 -3.74 -5.79
N GLY A 193 -5.75 -2.47 -5.45
CA GLY A 193 -4.94 -1.56 -6.27
C GLY A 193 -3.47 -1.95 -6.47
N VAL A 194 -2.82 -2.59 -5.49
CA VAL A 194 -1.43 -3.09 -5.65
C VAL A 194 -1.38 -4.17 -6.74
N CYS A 195 -2.26 -5.16 -6.64
CA CYS A 195 -2.38 -6.25 -7.63
C CYS A 195 -2.70 -5.71 -9.04
N LEU A 196 -3.58 -4.72 -9.15
CA LEU A 196 -3.84 -4.04 -10.44
C LEU A 196 -2.56 -3.39 -11.01
N GLY A 197 -1.75 -2.75 -10.15
CA GLY A 197 -0.47 -2.17 -10.53
C GLY A 197 0.54 -3.23 -11.00
N GLU A 198 0.65 -4.34 -10.28
CA GLU A 198 1.53 -5.47 -10.64
C GLU A 198 1.14 -6.07 -12.00
N LEU A 199 -0.17 -6.24 -12.26
CA LEU A 199 -0.65 -6.79 -13.52
C LEU A 199 -0.52 -5.80 -14.69
N ALA A 200 -0.64 -4.50 -14.43
CA ALA A 200 -0.33 -3.48 -15.43
C ALA A 200 1.16 -3.50 -15.82
N LEU A 201 2.05 -3.70 -14.84
CA LEU A 201 3.48 -3.91 -15.08
C LEU A 201 3.71 -5.22 -15.85
N ALA A 202 3.13 -6.33 -15.41
CA ALA A 202 3.24 -7.61 -16.11
C ALA A 202 2.90 -7.49 -17.59
N LYS A 203 1.80 -6.81 -17.92
CA LYS A 203 1.41 -6.52 -19.29
C LYS A 203 2.45 -5.68 -20.04
N HIS A 204 2.99 -4.65 -19.40
CA HIS A 204 4.04 -3.81 -19.99
C HIS A 204 5.29 -4.61 -20.35
N PHE A 205 5.61 -5.63 -19.56
CA PHE A 205 6.73 -6.56 -19.79
C PHE A 205 6.38 -7.75 -20.70
N GLY A 206 5.24 -7.72 -21.38
CA GLY A 206 4.85 -8.74 -22.38
C GLY A 206 4.21 -10.01 -21.81
N CYS A 207 3.86 -10.03 -20.53
CA CYS A 207 3.16 -11.15 -19.90
C CYS A 207 1.65 -11.14 -20.22
N GLN A 208 1.04 -12.32 -20.16
CA GLN A 208 -0.41 -12.50 -20.21
C GLN A 208 -1.01 -12.25 -18.82
N ALA A 209 -1.54 -11.04 -18.60
CA ALA A 209 -2.07 -10.65 -17.30
C ALA A 209 -3.57 -10.96 -17.15
N THR A 210 -3.95 -11.59 -16.03
CA THR A 210 -5.33 -11.92 -15.66
C THR A 210 -5.64 -11.44 -14.24
N GLN A 211 -6.73 -10.69 -14.06
CA GLN A 211 -7.16 -10.23 -12.74
C GLN A 211 -8.55 -10.76 -12.36
N ILE A 212 -8.64 -11.29 -11.14
CA ILE A 212 -9.89 -11.75 -10.56
C ILE A 212 -10.56 -10.61 -9.77
N ALA A 213 -11.82 -10.30 -10.09
CA ALA A 213 -12.63 -9.31 -9.39
C ALA A 213 -14.10 -9.76 -9.27
N SER A 214 -14.91 -9.03 -8.50
CA SER A 214 -16.29 -9.44 -8.17
C SER A 214 -17.34 -8.34 -8.41
N THR A 215 -16.97 -7.24 -9.04
CA THR A 215 -17.90 -6.14 -9.34
C THR A 215 -17.73 -5.70 -10.78
N ASP A 216 -18.84 -5.38 -11.44
CA ASP A 216 -18.85 -5.01 -12.86
C ASP A 216 -17.93 -3.81 -13.13
N ALA A 217 -17.91 -2.82 -12.24
CA ALA A 217 -17.03 -1.67 -12.35
C ALA A 217 -15.53 -2.04 -12.31
N ARG A 218 -15.15 -3.02 -11.47
CA ARG A 218 -13.76 -3.49 -11.41
C ARG A 218 -13.41 -4.32 -12.63
N LEU A 219 -14.30 -5.21 -13.08
CA LEU A 219 -14.12 -6.00 -14.29
C LEU A 219 -13.92 -5.11 -15.52
N ALA A 220 -14.76 -4.08 -15.68
CA ALA A 220 -14.62 -3.09 -16.75
C ALA A 220 -13.31 -2.27 -16.65
N THR A 221 -12.87 -1.92 -15.43
CA THR A 221 -11.59 -1.23 -15.22
C THR A 221 -10.42 -2.12 -15.66
N ILE A 222 -10.41 -3.39 -15.24
CA ILE A 222 -9.40 -4.39 -15.61
C ILE A 222 -9.32 -4.53 -17.13
N GLU A 223 -10.48 -4.70 -17.77
CA GLU A 223 -10.58 -4.81 -19.23
C GLU A 223 -10.09 -3.55 -19.96
N SER A 224 -10.38 -2.35 -19.44
CA SER A 224 -9.93 -1.08 -20.05
C SER A 224 -8.40 -0.91 -20.03
N LEU A 225 -7.71 -1.57 -19.10
CA LEU A 225 -6.24 -1.65 -19.08
C LEU A 225 -5.71 -2.77 -19.98
N GLY A 226 -6.62 -3.50 -20.64
CA GLY A 226 -6.42 -4.71 -21.42
C GLY A 226 -5.72 -5.82 -20.65
N ILE A 227 -6.04 -5.93 -19.36
CA ILE A 227 -5.80 -7.10 -18.53
C ILE A 227 -7.05 -7.98 -18.67
N ARG A 228 -6.92 -9.30 -18.68
CA ARG A 228 -8.08 -10.20 -18.79
C ARG A 228 -8.86 -10.22 -17.47
N PRO A 229 -10.14 -9.80 -17.43
CA PRO A 229 -10.95 -9.93 -16.23
C PRO A 229 -11.46 -11.36 -16.04
N VAL A 230 -11.48 -11.84 -14.80
CA VAL A 230 -12.17 -13.07 -14.40
C VAL A 230 -13.14 -12.74 -13.27
N ASP A 231 -14.39 -13.15 -13.43
CA ASP A 231 -15.44 -12.88 -12.46
C ASP A 231 -15.46 -13.92 -11.33
N ARG A 232 -15.06 -13.50 -10.13
CA ARG A 232 -15.09 -14.30 -8.91
C ARG A 232 -16.49 -14.84 -8.59
N ARG A 233 -17.56 -14.18 -9.03
CA ARG A 233 -18.93 -14.61 -8.73
C ARG A 233 -19.24 -16.00 -9.30
N GLU A 234 -18.53 -16.43 -10.35
CA GLU A 234 -18.63 -17.78 -10.92
C GLU A 234 -18.16 -18.90 -9.96
N PHE A 235 -17.34 -18.55 -8.98
CA PHE A 235 -16.75 -19.47 -7.99
C PHE A 235 -16.74 -18.85 -6.59
N ILE A 236 -17.91 -18.32 -6.17
CA ILE A 236 -18.06 -17.54 -4.92
C ILE A 236 -17.67 -18.31 -3.64
N ASP A 237 -17.87 -19.63 -3.63
CA ASP A 237 -17.55 -20.53 -2.51
C ASP A 237 -16.05 -20.88 -2.43
N LEU A 238 -15.21 -20.33 -3.32
CA LEU A 238 -13.75 -20.50 -3.30
C LEU A 238 -13.11 -19.57 -2.24
N TYR A 239 -13.44 -19.82 -0.99
CA TYR A 239 -12.77 -19.24 0.18
C TYR A 239 -12.51 -20.39 1.15
N TYR A 240 -11.25 -20.79 1.33
CA TYR A 240 -10.91 -21.96 2.11
C TYR A 240 -10.91 -21.66 3.63
N ASP A 241 -11.72 -22.41 4.36
CA ASP A 241 -11.77 -22.46 5.81
C ASP A 241 -11.50 -23.90 6.25
N LYS A 242 -10.31 -24.14 6.79
CA LYS A 242 -9.84 -25.47 7.19
C LYS A 242 -10.76 -26.17 8.19
N LYS A 243 -11.41 -25.41 9.09
CA LYS A 243 -12.30 -25.99 10.12
C LYS A 243 -13.60 -26.44 9.47
N ARG A 244 -14.22 -25.55 8.69
CA ARG A 244 -15.47 -25.86 7.97
C ARG A 244 -15.27 -26.97 6.96
N PHE A 245 -14.19 -26.95 6.19
CA PHE A 245 -13.86 -28.00 5.22
C PHE A 245 -13.76 -29.40 5.83
N ARG A 246 -13.47 -29.50 7.13
CA ARG A 246 -13.38 -30.80 7.84
C ARG A 246 -14.66 -31.22 8.54
N GLN A 247 -15.56 -30.27 8.83
CA GLN A 247 -16.67 -30.47 9.78
C GLN A 247 -18.04 -30.22 9.15
N ASP A 248 -18.10 -29.54 8.01
CA ASP A 248 -19.31 -29.09 7.32
C ASP A 248 -19.26 -29.67 5.90
N GLU A 249 -19.91 -30.82 5.71
CA GLU A 249 -19.93 -31.55 4.44
C GLU A 249 -20.50 -30.70 3.30
N ASP A 250 -21.56 -29.94 3.58
CA ASP A 250 -22.18 -29.05 2.59
C ASP A 250 -21.20 -27.96 2.13
N TYR A 251 -20.45 -27.37 3.07
CA TYR A 251 -19.39 -26.41 2.73
C TYR A 251 -18.28 -27.05 1.90
N THR A 252 -17.85 -28.26 2.24
CA THR A 252 -16.83 -29.00 1.49
C THR A 252 -17.27 -29.25 0.05
N GLN A 253 -18.52 -29.70 -0.17
CA GLN A 253 -19.06 -29.92 -1.51
C GLN A 253 -19.11 -28.62 -2.32
N ARG A 254 -19.59 -27.52 -1.73
CA ARG A 254 -19.62 -26.21 -2.40
C ARG A 254 -18.22 -25.70 -2.76
N TYR A 255 -17.26 -25.83 -1.83
CA TYR A 255 -15.87 -25.46 -2.08
C TYR A 255 -15.27 -26.25 -3.25
N LEU A 256 -15.40 -27.59 -3.24
CA LEU A 256 -14.87 -28.45 -4.29
C LEU A 256 -15.51 -28.16 -5.65
N ALA A 257 -16.81 -27.86 -5.68
CA ALA A 257 -17.48 -27.45 -6.91
C ALA A 257 -16.93 -26.12 -7.44
N ALA A 258 -16.74 -25.12 -6.57
CA ALA A 258 -16.17 -23.83 -6.94
C ALA A 258 -14.70 -23.94 -7.38
N GLU A 259 -13.90 -24.79 -6.71
CA GLU A 259 -12.52 -25.10 -7.08
C GLU A 259 -12.47 -25.73 -8.47
N LYS A 260 -13.33 -26.70 -8.76
CA LYS A 260 -13.42 -27.30 -10.09
C LYS A 260 -13.74 -26.28 -11.18
N THR A 261 -14.71 -25.39 -10.93
CA THR A 261 -15.05 -24.30 -11.87
C THR A 261 -13.86 -23.37 -12.10
N PHE A 262 -13.15 -22.99 -11.02
CA PHE A 262 -11.98 -22.14 -11.12
C PHE A 262 -10.83 -22.79 -11.88
N LEU A 263 -10.52 -24.06 -11.59
CA LEU A 263 -9.46 -24.80 -12.29
C LEU A 263 -9.77 -24.97 -13.79
N ALA A 264 -11.03 -25.22 -14.14
CA ALA A 264 -11.44 -25.24 -15.54
C ALA A 264 -11.23 -23.88 -16.23
N LYS A 265 -11.50 -22.78 -15.54
CA LYS A 265 -11.25 -21.41 -16.03
C LYS A 265 -9.76 -21.11 -16.19
N VAL A 266 -8.92 -21.59 -15.27
CA VAL A 266 -7.46 -21.45 -15.37
C VAL A 266 -6.97 -22.19 -16.62
N ALA A 267 -7.31 -23.47 -16.78
CA ALA A 267 -6.95 -24.26 -17.95
C ALA A 267 -7.39 -23.61 -19.27
N GLU A 268 -8.64 -23.12 -19.35
CA GLU A 268 -9.16 -22.40 -20.53
C GLU A 268 -8.31 -21.19 -20.93
N ILE A 269 -7.63 -20.55 -19.97
CA ILE A 269 -6.88 -19.30 -20.19
C ILE A 269 -5.38 -19.55 -20.36
N THR A 270 -4.83 -20.63 -19.81
CA THR A 270 -3.39 -20.90 -19.79
C THR A 270 -2.94 -22.02 -20.73
N ASP A 271 -3.85 -22.87 -21.19
CA ASP A 271 -3.57 -23.96 -22.16
C ASP A 271 -3.69 -23.46 -23.61
#